data_AF-X4ZZE3-F1
#
_entry.id   AF-X4ZZE3-F1
#
_cell.length_a   1.000
_cell.length_b   1.000
_cell.length_c   1.000
_cell.angle_alpha   90.00
_cell.angle_beta   90.00
_cell.angle_gamma   90.00
#
_symmetry.space_group_name_H-M   'P 1'
#
loop_
_entity.id
_entity.type
_entity.pdbx_description
1 polymer ?
#
loop_
_entity_poly.entity_id
_entity_poly.type
_entity_poly.pdbx_seq_one_letter_code
_entity_poly.pdbx_strand_id
1 'polypeptide(L)' 'MDSILKVSNVSLLFRKGHVFDSGVTSHLLNEETLSRFFEAPVTVEHSGGRTYIIPGSNRPDKGES' A
#
# COMPACT_ATOMS: atom_id res chain seq x y z
N MET A 1 3.22 26.97 24.23
CA MET A 1 3.29 25.51 24.04
C MET A 1 2.60 25.23 22.72
N ASP A 2 3.36 25.17 21.63
CA ASP A 2 2.84 24.84 20.31
C ASP A 2 2.57 23.34 20.26
N SER A 3 1.29 22.97 20.35
CA SER A 3 0.84 21.62 20.05
C SER A 3 0.94 21.41 18.53
N ILE A 4 1.97 20.70 18.09
CA ILE A 4 2.14 20.29 16.69
C ILE A 4 0.90 19.48 16.29
N LEU A 5 0.02 20.06 15.49
CA LEU A 5 -1.15 19.38 14.92
C LEU A 5 -0.63 18.21 14.07
N LYS A 6 -0.92 16.99 14.49
CA LYS A 6 -0.64 15.78 13.71
C LYS A 6 -1.59 15.78 12.52
N VAL A 7 -1.16 16.37 11.41
CA VAL A 7 -1.92 16.37 10.16
C VAL A 7 -2.06 14.91 9.74
N SER A 8 -3.29 14.41 9.82
CA SER A 8 -3.61 13.08 9.32
C SER A 8 -3.87 13.24 7.82
N ASN A 9 -2.96 12.72 7.01
CA ASN A 9 -3.15 12.72 5.56
C ASN A 9 -4.26 11.72 5.21
N VAL A 10 -5.11 12.12 4.26
CA VAL A 10 -6.16 11.29 3.68
C VAL A 10 -5.70 10.88 2.28
N SER A 11 -5.94 9.63 1.91
CA SER A 11 -5.61 9.09 0.59
C SER A 11 -6.83 8.43 -0.04
N LEU A 12 -6.81 8.40 -1.38
CA LEU A 12 -7.80 7.74 -2.23
C LEU A 12 -7.07 6.72 -3.09
N LEU A 13 -7.43 5.44 -2.93
CA LEU A 13 -6.97 4.37 -3.81
C LEU A 13 -7.99 4.22 -4.94
N PHE A 14 -7.53 4.47 -6.18
CA PHE A 14 -8.37 4.39 -7.38
C PHE A 14 -7.80 3.35 -8.33
N ARG A 15 -8.66 2.46 -8.83
CA ARG A 15 -8.24 1.36 -9.69
C ARG A 15 -9.33 1.00 -10.69
N LYS A 16 -8.92 0.77 -11.95
CA LYS A 16 -9.79 0.32 -13.04
C LYS A 16 -11.07 1.19 -13.20
N GLY A 17 -10.97 2.50 -12.97
CA GLY A 17 -12.12 3.41 -13.10
C GLY A 17 -13.01 3.51 -11.85
N HIS A 18 -12.68 2.81 -10.76
CA HIS A 18 -13.47 2.81 -9.54
C HIS A 18 -12.63 3.20 -8.30
N VAL A 19 -13.31 3.77 -7.31
CA VAL A 19 -12.74 3.94 -5.97
C VAL A 19 -12.61 2.56 -5.36
N PHE A 20 -11.37 2.17 -5.05
CA PHE A 20 -11.08 0.92 -4.35
C PHE A 20 -11.25 1.11 -2.83
N ASP A 21 -10.64 2.16 -2.28
CA ASP A 21 -10.74 2.51 -0.85
C ASP A 21 -10.33 3.98 -0.63
N SER A 22 -10.72 4.58 0.51
CA SER A 22 -10.37 5.95 0.87
C SER A 22 -10.35 6.14 2.39
N GLY A 23 -9.42 6.95 2.90
CA GLY A 23 -9.30 7.16 4.33
C GLY A 23 -7.91 7.61 4.77
N VAL A 24 -7.60 7.43 6.05
CA VAL A 24 -6.30 7.82 6.62
C VAL A 24 -5.18 7.06 5.92
N THR A 25 -4.19 7.79 5.40
CA THR A 25 -3.09 7.22 4.60
C THR A 25 -2.40 6.03 5.28
N SER A 26 -2.15 6.12 6.59
CA SER A 26 -1.51 5.03 7.35
C SER A 26 -2.37 3.77 7.45
N HIS A 27 -3.71 3.89 7.34
CA HIS A 27 -4.61 2.74 7.33
C HIS A 27 -4.75 2.12 5.93
N LEU A 28 -4.43 2.87 4.88
CA LEU A 28 -4.52 2.40 3.49
C LEU A 28 -3.20 1.81 2.97
N LEU A 29 -2.07 2.37 3.39
CA LEU A 29 -0.76 1.98 2.88
C LEU A 29 -0.14 0.84 3.71
N ASN A 30 -0.86 -0.27 3.88
CA ASN A 30 -0.37 -1.49 4.54
C ASN A 30 -0.38 -2.70 3.58
N GLU A 31 0.32 -3.78 3.97
CA GLU A 31 0.48 -4.98 3.16
C GLU A 31 -0.85 -5.62 2.75
N GLU A 32 -1.82 -5.71 3.67
CA GLU A 32 -3.13 -6.31 3.39
C GLU A 32 -3.88 -5.52 2.32
N THR A 33 -4.01 -4.21 2.52
CA THR A 33 -4.78 -3.33 1.63
C THR A 33 -4.10 -3.22 0.28
N LEU A 34 -2.79 -3.04 0.26
CA LEU A 34 -2.03 -2.92 -0.98
C LEU A 34 -1.95 -4.25 -1.73
N SER A 35 -1.89 -5.40 -1.06
CA SER A 35 -1.93 -6.70 -1.74
C SER A 35 -3.27 -6.91 -2.46
N ARG A 36 -4.39 -6.56 -1.82
CA ARG A 36 -5.71 -6.59 -2.46
C ARG A 36 -5.80 -5.55 -3.60
N PHE A 37 -5.28 -4.35 -3.37
CA PHE A 37 -5.27 -3.27 -4.35
C PHE A 37 -4.48 -3.66 -5.61
N PHE A 38 -3.32 -4.29 -5.48
CA PHE A 38 -2.50 -4.74 -6.61
C PHE A 38 -2.92 -6.10 -7.18
N GLU A 39 -3.88 -6.80 -6.56
CA GLU A 39 -4.25 -8.19 -6.91
C GLU A 39 -3.03 -9.15 -6.89
N ALA A 40 -2.04 -8.86 -6.04
CA ALA A 40 -0.80 -9.61 -5.93
C ALA A 40 -0.19 -9.43 -4.53
N PRO A 41 0.55 -10.42 -4.00
CA PRO A 41 1.26 -10.23 -2.73
C PRO A 41 2.26 -9.09 -2.84
N VAL A 42 2.29 -8.19 -1.85
CA VAL A 42 3.29 -7.14 -1.72
C VAL A 42 3.82 -7.08 -0.29
N THR A 43 5.07 -6.68 -0.16
CA THR A 43 5.68 -6.29 1.12
C THR A 43 5.73 -4.77 1.21
N VAL A 44 5.48 -4.23 2.40
CA VAL A 44 5.44 -2.79 2.62
C VAL A 44 6.45 -2.40 3.69
N GLU A 45 7.34 -1.48 3.34
CA GLU A 45 8.32 -0.91 4.27
C GLU A 45 8.07 0.58 4.48
N HIS A 46 8.08 1.01 5.75
CA HIS A 46 7.96 2.41 6.12
C HIS A 46 9.30 2.95 6.60
N SER A 47 9.89 3.90 5.87
CA SER A 47 11.17 4.49 6.23
C SER A 47 11.26 5.95 5.80
N GLY A 48 11.72 6.82 6.70
CA GLY A 48 11.90 8.25 6.43
C GLY A 48 10.61 8.99 6.03
N GLY A 49 9.45 8.58 6.54
CA GLY A 49 8.15 9.15 6.17
C GLY A 49 7.67 8.76 4.78
N ARG A 50 8.31 7.78 4.15
CA ARG A 50 7.92 7.21 2.85
C ARG A 50 7.44 5.77 3.05
N THR A 51 6.58 5.33 2.14
CA THR A 51 6.14 3.94 2.04
C THR A 51 6.70 3.34 0.77
N TYR A 52 7.47 2.27 0.91
CA TYR A 52 8.04 1.49 -0.19
C TYR A 52 7.21 0.23 -0.37
N ILE A 53 6.93 -0.12 -1.63
CA ILE A 53 6.10 -1.27 -1.99
C ILE A 53 6.99 -2.20 -2.80
N ILE A 54 7.18 -3.40 -2.28
CA ILE A 54 8.06 -4.41 -2.87
C ILE A 54 7.14 -5.52 -3.39
N PRO A 55 7.19 -5.85 -4.69
CA PRO A 55 6.42 -6.98 -5.22
C PRO A 55 6.82 -8.26 -4.47
N GLY A 56 5.83 -8.98 -3.95
CA GLY A 56 6.05 -10.34 -3.49
C GLY A 56 6.51 -11.17 -4.68
N SER A 57 7.59 -11.93 -4.52
CA SER A 57 8.07 -12.83 -5.56
C SER A 57 7.05 -13.96 -5.78
N ASN A 58 6.03 -13.72 -6.60
CA ASN A 58 5.41 -14.80 -7.36
C ASN A 58 6.35 -15.09 -8.52
N ARG A 59 7.43 -15.81 -8.25
CA ARG A 59 8.17 -16.50 -9.30
C ARG A 59 7.17 -17.56 -9.80
N PRO A 60 6.57 -17.45 -11.00
CA PRO A 60 5.90 -18.62 -11.54
C PRO A 60 6.96 -19.70 -11.58
N ASP A 61 6.72 -20.81 -10.90
CA ASP A 61 7.51 -22.03 -11.05
C ASP A 61 7.51 -22.33 -12.54
N LYS A 62 8.60 -21.95 -13.22
CA LYS A 62 8.79 -22.25 -14.63
C LYS A 62 9.17 -23.72 -14.61
N GLY A 63 8.16 -24.57 -14.57
CA GLY A 63 8.30 -26.01 -14.72
C GLY A 63 9.20 -26.26 -15.93
N GLU A 64 10.38 -26.80 -15.65
CA GLU A 64 11.23 -27.41 -16.66
C GLU A 64 10.54 -28.71 -17.11
N SER A 65 10.20 -28.79 -18.39
CA SER A 65 9.95 -30.03 -19.13
C SER A 65 10.41 -29.84 -20.56
#